data_AF-A0A7S0TXQ6-F1
#
_entry.id   AF-A0A7S0TXQ6-F1
#
_cell.length_a   1.000
_cell.length_b   1.000
_cell.length_c   1.000
_cell.angle_alpha   90.00
_cell.angle_beta   90.00
_cell.angle_gamma   90.00
#
_symmetry.space_group_name_H-M   'P 1'
#
loop_
_entity.id
_entity.type
_entity.pdbx_description
1 polymer ?
#
loop_
_entity_poly.entity_id
_entity_poly.type
_entity_poly.pdbx_seq_one_letter_code
_entity_poly.pdbx_strand_id
1 'polypeptide(L)'
;VWEALGSPKKVQLVELGPGRGTMMADALRAIGKFRPLVGGLSVEMVETSPALREVQRKKLSKGSAAGSSEVRHDGTGIMVRWRDTLGDVPLNKDVPCIMLAQEFLDCMPVKQFQYTDLGWCERMVELDPTKEGPHHLRYALTRGPTPHSQVLLNQEIIPGIPTSPEINAGVEVSPDALQSAQEIGRRVSISGGAALIIDYGNNGPSVDSIQALKKHKKVHIFESPGESDVTAHVDFSAIKKAALDGSTVD
;
A
#
# COMPACT_ATOMS: atom_id res chain seq x y z
N VAL A 1 -3.48 17.06 -13.18
CA VAL A 1 -3.01 15.82 -13.86
C VAL A 1 -3.75 15.60 -15.17
N TRP A 2 -5.06 15.31 -15.20
CA TRP A 2 -5.79 15.04 -16.46
C TRP A 2 -5.61 16.12 -17.55
N GLU A 3 -5.70 17.40 -17.21
CA GLU A 3 -5.46 18.50 -18.15
C GLU A 3 -4.01 18.50 -18.67
N ALA A 4 -3.03 18.27 -17.78
CA ALA A 4 -1.62 18.18 -18.13
C ALA A 4 -1.29 16.96 -19.03
N LEU A 5 -2.12 15.92 -18.99
CA LEU A 5 -2.07 14.79 -19.92
C LEU A 5 -2.71 15.10 -21.28
N GLY A 6 -3.07 16.36 -21.55
CA GLY A 6 -3.72 16.76 -22.80
C GLY A 6 -5.23 16.50 -22.82
N SER A 7 -5.87 16.39 -21.65
CA SER A 7 -7.32 16.19 -21.54
C SER A 7 -7.84 14.97 -22.33
N PRO A 8 -7.28 13.76 -22.08
CA PRO A 8 -7.62 12.57 -22.85
C PRO A 8 -9.11 12.23 -22.77
N LYS A 9 -9.67 11.75 -23.88
CA LYS A 9 -11.09 11.35 -24.00
C LYS A 9 -11.47 10.17 -23.11
N LYS A 10 -10.50 9.34 -22.75
CA LYS A 10 -10.66 8.21 -21.82
C LYS A 10 -9.56 8.29 -20.77
N VAL A 11 -9.89 8.00 -19.53
CA VAL A 11 -8.94 7.95 -18.42
C VAL A 11 -9.45 6.97 -17.38
N GLN A 12 -8.53 6.20 -16.80
CA GLN A 12 -8.82 5.33 -15.67
C GLN A 12 -8.38 6.03 -14.38
N LEU A 13 -9.27 6.06 -13.38
CA LEU A 13 -8.93 6.43 -12.01
C LEU A 13 -8.94 5.17 -11.16
N VAL A 14 -7.82 4.88 -10.50
CA VAL A 14 -7.65 3.70 -9.65
C VAL A 14 -7.45 4.14 -8.22
N GLU A 15 -8.14 3.51 -7.27
CA GLU A 15 -7.88 3.68 -5.84
C GLU A 15 -7.41 2.35 -5.25
N LEU A 16 -6.22 2.36 -4.64
CA LEU A 16 -5.62 1.23 -3.94
C LEU A 16 -6.00 1.29 -2.47
N GLY A 17 -6.58 0.22 -1.93
CA GLY A 17 -7.02 0.19 -0.53
C GLY A 17 -8.04 1.27 -0.18
N PRO A 18 -9.20 1.36 -0.86
CA PRO A 18 -10.14 2.47 -0.69
C PRO A 18 -10.84 2.55 0.67
N GLY A 19 -10.62 1.58 1.57
CA GLY A 19 -11.20 1.52 2.91
C GLY A 19 -12.72 1.60 2.87
N ARG A 20 -13.31 2.70 3.33
CA ARG A 20 -14.78 2.91 3.31
C ARG A 20 -15.30 3.58 2.03
N GLY A 21 -14.44 3.78 1.03
CA GLY A 21 -14.75 4.44 -0.24
C GLY A 21 -15.07 5.93 -0.11
N THR A 22 -14.68 6.56 1.00
CA THR A 22 -15.00 7.97 1.27
C THR A 22 -14.26 8.89 0.31
N MET A 23 -12.97 8.64 0.08
CA MET A 23 -12.16 9.43 -0.85
C MET A 23 -12.73 9.36 -2.26
N MET A 24 -12.96 8.16 -2.81
CA MET A 24 -13.60 8.00 -4.12
C MET A 24 -14.96 8.69 -4.20
N ALA A 25 -15.81 8.56 -3.19
CA ALA A 25 -17.14 9.20 -3.20
C ALA A 25 -17.04 10.73 -3.29
N ASP A 26 -16.12 11.33 -2.53
CA ASP A 26 -15.88 12.78 -2.59
C ASP A 26 -15.23 13.22 -3.90
N ALA A 27 -14.28 12.43 -4.41
CA ALA A 27 -13.65 12.67 -5.72
C ALA A 27 -14.71 12.66 -6.83
N LEU A 28 -15.57 11.64 -6.90
CA LEU A 28 -16.64 11.53 -7.90
C LEU A 28 -17.68 12.65 -7.78
N ARG A 29 -18.03 13.06 -6.56
CA ARG A 29 -18.89 14.23 -6.33
C ARG A 29 -18.27 15.52 -6.87
N ALA A 30 -16.97 15.73 -6.66
CA ALA A 30 -16.25 16.89 -7.19
C ALA A 30 -16.13 16.82 -8.72
N ILE A 31 -15.74 15.67 -9.26
CA ILE A 31 -15.62 15.40 -10.71
C ILE A 31 -16.97 15.58 -11.42
N GLY A 32 -18.09 15.28 -10.77
CA GLY A 32 -19.43 15.51 -11.33
C GLY A 32 -19.71 16.96 -11.72
N LYS A 33 -18.99 17.93 -11.14
CA LYS A 33 -19.06 19.36 -11.51
C LYS A 33 -18.25 19.67 -12.78
N PHE A 34 -17.32 18.80 -13.16
CA PHE A 34 -16.42 18.95 -14.30
C PHE A 34 -16.83 18.00 -15.42
N ARG A 35 -17.88 18.40 -16.17
CA ARG A 35 -18.53 17.58 -17.22
C ARG A 35 -17.59 16.97 -18.27
N PRO A 36 -16.52 17.64 -18.75
CA PRO A 36 -15.63 17.06 -19.76
C PRO A 36 -15.01 15.71 -19.35
N LEU A 37 -14.76 15.51 -18.05
CA LEU A 37 -14.12 14.30 -17.53
C LEU A 37 -15.11 13.15 -17.32
N VAL A 38 -16.39 13.46 -17.02
CA VAL A 38 -17.39 12.46 -16.61
C VAL A 38 -17.63 11.39 -17.69
N GLY A 39 -17.70 11.79 -18.97
CA GLY A 39 -18.04 10.86 -20.05
C GLY A 39 -16.93 9.86 -20.42
N GLY A 40 -15.68 10.16 -20.05
CA GLY A 40 -14.50 9.37 -20.38
C GLY A 40 -13.87 8.62 -19.22
N LEU A 41 -14.33 8.88 -17.99
CA LEU A 41 -13.74 8.36 -16.77
C LEU A 41 -14.36 7.00 -16.40
N SER A 42 -13.49 6.04 -16.07
CA SER A 42 -13.86 4.81 -15.36
C SER A 42 -13.07 4.71 -14.05
N VAL A 43 -13.69 4.12 -13.04
CA VAL A 43 -13.06 3.89 -11.74
C VAL A 43 -12.81 2.42 -11.49
N GLU A 44 -11.63 2.10 -11.00
CA GLU A 44 -11.23 0.76 -10.56
C GLU A 44 -10.80 0.83 -9.09
N MET A 45 -11.45 0.04 -8.23
CA MET A 45 -11.24 -0.01 -6.79
C MET A 45 -10.51 -1.31 -6.46
N VAL A 46 -9.26 -1.23 -6.01
CA VAL A 46 -8.47 -2.41 -5.62
C VAL A 46 -8.65 -2.67 -4.14
N GLU A 47 -9.46 -3.67 -3.80
CA GLU A 47 -9.90 -3.98 -2.44
C GLU A 47 -10.12 -5.48 -2.31
N THR A 48 -9.48 -6.19 -1.40
CA THR A 48 -9.65 -7.64 -1.24
C THR A 48 -10.80 -8.01 -0.29
N SER A 49 -11.19 -7.12 0.63
CA SER A 49 -12.19 -7.41 1.66
C SER A 49 -13.62 -7.37 1.11
N PRO A 50 -14.36 -8.49 1.10
CA PRO A 50 -15.75 -8.50 0.63
C PRO A 50 -16.66 -7.59 1.45
N ALA A 51 -16.39 -7.46 2.75
CA ALA A 51 -17.14 -6.59 3.65
C ALA A 51 -16.93 -5.10 3.30
N LEU A 52 -15.69 -4.68 2.99
CA LEU A 52 -15.41 -3.30 2.58
C LEU A 52 -15.97 -3.01 1.19
N ARG A 53 -15.91 -3.96 0.24
CA ARG A 53 -16.57 -3.82 -1.07
C ARG A 53 -18.06 -3.53 -0.94
N GLU A 54 -18.76 -4.21 -0.03
CA GLU A 54 -20.18 -3.94 0.25
C GLU A 54 -20.40 -2.51 0.77
N VAL A 55 -19.58 -2.07 1.72
CA VAL A 55 -19.65 -0.70 2.27
C VAL A 55 -19.41 0.35 1.18
N GLN A 56 -18.38 0.16 0.36
CA GLN A 56 -18.02 1.05 -0.74
C GLN A 56 -19.14 1.09 -1.79
N ARG A 57 -19.69 -0.06 -2.19
CA ARG A 57 -20.75 -0.14 -3.18
C ARG A 57 -22.02 0.58 -2.72
N LYS A 58 -22.49 0.34 -1.49
CA LYS A 58 -23.64 1.06 -0.92
C LYS A 58 -23.43 2.57 -0.88
N LYS A 59 -22.19 3.01 -0.64
CA LYS A 59 -21.83 4.43 -0.62
C LYS A 59 -21.87 5.06 -2.02
N LEU A 60 -21.39 4.33 -3.03
CA LEU A 60 -21.27 4.84 -4.40
C LEU A 60 -22.54 4.65 -5.25
N SER A 61 -23.35 3.63 -4.96
CA SER A 61 -24.63 3.38 -5.62
C SER A 61 -25.65 2.73 -4.70
N LYS A 62 -26.66 3.49 -4.27
CA LYS A 62 -27.64 3.10 -3.24
C LYS A 62 -28.60 2.00 -3.68
N GLY A 63 -28.81 1.83 -5.00
CA GLY A 63 -29.72 0.84 -5.58
C GLY A 63 -29.03 -0.40 -6.16
N SER A 64 -27.71 -0.52 -5.97
CA SER A 64 -26.93 -1.61 -6.56
C SER A 64 -27.17 -2.95 -5.86
N ALA A 65 -27.22 -4.03 -6.64
CA ALA A 65 -27.39 -5.38 -6.09
C ALA A 65 -26.18 -5.78 -5.23
N ALA A 66 -26.46 -6.54 -4.17
CA ALA A 66 -25.40 -7.10 -3.33
C ALA A 66 -24.50 -8.04 -4.15
N GLY A 67 -23.20 -7.98 -3.90
CA GLY A 67 -22.21 -8.81 -4.60
C GLY A 67 -21.88 -8.40 -6.05
N SER A 68 -22.46 -7.33 -6.60
CA SER A 68 -22.06 -6.84 -7.92
C SER A 68 -20.58 -6.40 -7.92
N SER A 69 -19.83 -6.86 -8.92
CA SER A 69 -18.43 -6.49 -9.18
C SER A 69 -18.28 -5.13 -9.86
N GLU A 70 -19.40 -4.54 -10.30
CA GLU A 70 -19.45 -3.22 -10.91
C GLU A 70 -20.77 -2.51 -10.62
N VAL A 71 -20.72 -1.18 -10.58
CA VAL A 71 -21.89 -0.32 -10.43
C VAL A 71 -21.73 0.98 -11.22
N ARG A 72 -22.83 1.69 -11.43
CA ARG A 72 -22.79 3.10 -11.86
C ARG A 72 -22.99 3.99 -10.65
N HIS A 73 -22.10 4.96 -10.48
CA HIS A 73 -22.21 5.95 -9.40
C HIS A 73 -23.49 6.80 -9.57
N ASP A 74 -24.33 6.89 -8.54
CA ASP A 74 -25.67 7.49 -8.64
C ASP A 74 -25.65 8.96 -9.11
N GLY A 75 -24.63 9.74 -8.72
CA GLY A 75 -24.56 11.17 -9.02
C GLY A 75 -23.94 11.52 -10.38
N THR A 76 -23.14 10.63 -10.97
CA THR A 76 -22.35 10.93 -12.19
C THR A 76 -22.58 9.93 -13.31
N GLY A 77 -23.10 8.74 -13.02
CA GLY A 77 -23.22 7.64 -13.98
C GLY A 77 -21.88 6.97 -14.32
N ILE A 78 -20.78 7.38 -13.71
CA ILE A 78 -19.44 6.81 -13.92
C ILE A 78 -19.44 5.35 -13.49
N MET A 79 -18.83 4.50 -14.32
CA MET A 79 -18.66 3.09 -14.02
C MET A 79 -17.57 2.90 -12.95
N VAL A 80 -17.89 2.16 -11.90
CA VAL A 80 -16.98 1.78 -10.81
C VAL A 80 -16.91 0.25 -10.77
N ARG A 81 -15.71 -0.32 -10.78
CA ARG A 81 -15.49 -1.77 -10.69
C ARG A 81 -14.54 -2.10 -9.55
N TRP A 82 -14.69 -3.29 -8.98
CA TRP A 82 -13.81 -3.80 -7.92
C TRP A 82 -12.86 -4.87 -8.46
N ARG A 83 -11.61 -4.83 -8.00
CA ARG A 83 -10.51 -5.72 -8.37
C ARG A 83 -9.88 -6.30 -7.12
N ASP A 84 -9.43 -7.55 -7.20
CA ASP A 84 -8.73 -8.21 -6.09
C ASP A 84 -7.32 -7.66 -5.96
N THR A 85 -6.63 -7.50 -7.09
CA THR A 85 -5.26 -7.00 -7.15
C THR A 85 -5.12 -5.85 -8.14
N LEU A 86 -4.04 -5.10 -8.02
CA LEU A 86 -3.68 -4.09 -9.03
C LEU A 86 -3.45 -4.76 -10.40
N GLY A 87 -2.99 -6.01 -10.45
CA GLY A 87 -2.83 -6.80 -11.67
C GLY A 87 -4.11 -6.95 -12.50
N ASP A 88 -5.27 -7.05 -11.83
CA ASP A 88 -6.58 -7.23 -12.47
C ASP A 88 -7.14 -5.95 -13.11
N VAL A 89 -6.51 -4.80 -12.81
CA VAL A 89 -6.85 -3.53 -13.46
C VAL A 89 -6.38 -3.56 -14.91
N PRO A 90 -7.26 -3.25 -15.90
CA PRO A 90 -6.88 -3.30 -17.32
C PRO A 90 -5.69 -2.39 -17.64
N LEU A 91 -4.59 -2.99 -18.07
CA LEU A 91 -3.43 -2.27 -18.59
C LEU A 91 -3.70 -1.87 -20.05
N ASN A 92 -3.68 -0.57 -20.33
CA ASN A 92 -3.98 -0.06 -21.66
C ASN A 92 -3.08 1.14 -21.99
N LYS A 93 -2.27 1.02 -23.04
CA LYS A 93 -1.35 2.07 -23.50
C LYS A 93 -2.04 3.33 -24.05
N ASP A 94 -3.30 3.20 -24.47
CA ASP A 94 -4.08 4.28 -25.08
C ASP A 94 -5.02 4.96 -24.07
N VAL A 95 -5.03 4.51 -22.81
CA VAL A 95 -5.89 5.05 -21.75
C VAL A 95 -5.03 5.36 -20.52
N PRO A 96 -4.71 6.66 -20.28
CA PRO A 96 -3.93 7.07 -19.12
C PRO A 96 -4.54 6.61 -17.81
N CYS A 97 -3.68 6.24 -16.86
CA CYS A 97 -4.05 5.74 -15.56
C CYS A 97 -3.64 6.73 -14.46
N ILE A 98 -4.61 7.22 -13.70
CA ILE A 98 -4.38 8.05 -12.52
C ILE A 98 -4.63 7.17 -11.29
N MET A 99 -3.61 6.95 -10.46
CA MET A 99 -3.70 6.07 -9.30
C MET A 99 -3.64 6.87 -7.99
N LEU A 100 -4.46 6.51 -7.03
CA LEU A 100 -4.50 7.07 -5.68
C LEU A 100 -4.24 5.94 -4.67
N ALA A 101 -3.34 6.17 -3.73
CA ALA A 101 -3.06 5.28 -2.62
C ALA A 101 -2.94 6.11 -1.34
N GLN A 102 -3.97 6.09 -0.51
CA GLN A 102 -4.03 6.81 0.76
C GLN A 102 -4.03 5.80 1.89
N GLU A 103 -3.02 5.84 2.78
CA GLU A 103 -2.89 4.90 3.90
C GLU A 103 -3.04 3.44 3.42
N PHE A 104 -2.25 3.10 2.40
CA PHE A 104 -2.30 1.82 1.71
C PHE A 104 -1.04 1.00 1.92
N LEU A 105 0.12 1.67 2.04
CA LEU A 105 1.40 1.00 2.19
C LEU A 105 1.75 0.76 3.66
N ASP A 106 1.30 1.62 4.58
CA ASP A 106 1.58 1.48 6.02
C ASP A 106 0.94 0.25 6.68
N CYS A 107 -0.09 -0.32 6.06
CA CYS A 107 -0.72 -1.56 6.51
C CYS A 107 -0.06 -2.83 5.94
N MET A 108 0.93 -2.69 5.06
CA MET A 108 1.59 -3.86 4.43
C MET A 108 2.56 -4.54 5.39
N PRO A 109 2.76 -5.88 5.27
CA PRO A 109 3.68 -6.60 6.13
C PRO A 109 5.10 -6.03 6.08
N VAL A 110 5.71 -5.85 7.26
CA VAL A 110 7.08 -5.36 7.43
C VAL A 110 7.96 -6.46 8.00
N LYS A 111 9.17 -6.57 7.45
CA LYS A 111 10.29 -7.31 8.01
C LYS A 111 11.18 -6.38 8.80
N GLN A 112 11.52 -6.75 10.03
CA GLN A 112 12.48 -6.03 10.86
C GLN A 112 13.80 -6.81 10.90
N PHE A 113 14.92 -6.12 10.73
CA PHE A 113 16.26 -6.68 10.80
C PHE A 113 17.09 -5.94 11.85
N GLN A 114 18.01 -6.64 12.49
CA GLN A 114 18.97 -6.09 13.44
C GLN A 114 20.39 -6.54 13.09
N TYR A 115 21.33 -5.61 13.07
CA TYR A 115 22.73 -5.89 12.84
C TYR A 115 23.40 -6.46 14.10
N THR A 116 24.15 -7.54 13.92
CA THR A 116 24.82 -8.30 14.98
C THR A 116 26.27 -8.57 14.57
N ASP A 117 27.03 -9.25 15.44
CA ASP A 117 28.35 -9.79 15.12
C ASP A 117 28.34 -10.83 13.97
N LEU A 118 27.18 -11.44 13.70
CA LEU A 118 26.94 -12.35 12.59
C LEU A 118 26.41 -11.64 11.32
N GLY A 119 26.22 -10.32 11.36
CA GLY A 119 25.59 -9.53 10.31
C GLY A 119 24.10 -9.23 10.55
N TRP A 120 23.35 -8.91 9.49
CA TRP A 120 21.92 -8.61 9.59
C TRP A 120 21.08 -9.86 9.86
N CYS A 121 20.55 -9.97 11.08
CA CYS A 121 19.62 -11.02 11.49
C CYS A 121 18.17 -10.51 11.42
N GLU A 122 17.23 -11.40 11.10
CA GLU A 122 15.81 -11.07 11.03
C GLU A 122 15.21 -11.16 12.45
N ARG A 123 14.38 -10.18 12.82
CA ARG A 123 13.61 -10.18 14.05
C ARG A 123 12.31 -10.94 13.81
N MET A 124 12.17 -12.06 14.50
CA MET A 124 11.08 -13.02 14.40
C MET A 124 10.19 -12.95 15.64
N VAL A 125 9.00 -13.55 15.54
CA VAL A 125 8.09 -13.77 16.67
C VAL A 125 8.18 -15.23 17.10
N GLU A 126 8.37 -15.47 18.40
CA GLU A 126 8.38 -16.81 18.99
C GLU A 126 7.51 -16.90 20.26
N LEU A 127 7.30 -18.11 20.75
CA LEU A 127 6.59 -18.33 22.00
C LEU A 127 7.42 -17.81 23.19
N ASP A 128 6.75 -17.13 24.11
CA ASP A 128 7.36 -16.77 25.38
C ASP A 128 7.46 -18.01 26.29
N PRO A 129 8.67 -18.46 26.67
CA PRO A 129 8.84 -19.65 27.50
C PRO A 129 8.41 -19.45 28.96
N THR A 130 8.29 -18.21 29.41
CA THR A 130 8.06 -17.90 30.83
C THR A 130 6.64 -18.21 31.28
N LYS A 131 5.66 -18.32 30.36
CA LYS A 131 4.20 -18.54 30.57
C LYS A 131 3.50 -17.55 31.54
N GLU A 132 4.26 -16.77 32.30
CA GLU A 132 3.81 -15.79 33.31
C GLU A 132 3.75 -14.37 32.75
N GLY A 133 4.34 -14.11 31.58
CA GLY A 133 4.24 -12.83 30.90
C GLY A 133 2.81 -12.51 30.43
N PRO A 134 2.43 -11.22 30.35
CA PRO A 134 1.11 -10.80 29.87
C PRO A 134 0.87 -11.13 28.38
N HIS A 135 1.93 -11.50 27.67
CA HIS A 135 1.91 -11.84 26.25
C HIS A 135 2.50 -13.24 26.07
N HIS A 136 1.84 -14.08 25.27
CA HIS A 136 2.30 -15.45 24.96
C HIS A 136 3.39 -15.48 23.87
N LEU A 137 3.75 -14.31 23.33
CA LEU A 137 4.68 -14.12 22.23
C LEU A 137 5.75 -13.10 22.62
N ARG A 138 6.95 -13.28 22.06
CA ARG A 138 8.05 -12.32 22.18
C ARG A 138 8.84 -12.22 20.88
N TYR A 139 9.61 -11.14 20.76
CA TYR A 139 10.59 -11.02 19.68
C TYR A 139 11.82 -11.87 19.97
N ALA A 140 12.40 -12.42 18.91
CA ALA A 140 13.69 -13.10 18.92
C ALA A 140 14.46 -12.83 17.63
N LEU A 141 15.78 -12.98 17.67
CA LEU A 141 16.62 -12.85 16.48
C LEU A 141 16.89 -14.22 15.87
N THR A 142 16.96 -14.29 14.55
CA THR A 142 17.49 -15.47 13.86
C THR A 142 18.95 -15.72 14.28
N ARG A 143 19.40 -16.99 14.18
CA ARG A 143 20.77 -17.41 14.56
C ARG A 143 21.87 -16.94 13.60
N GLY A 144 21.57 -15.97 12.76
CA GLY A 144 22.41 -15.52 11.65
C GLY A 144 21.57 -14.90 10.52
N PRO A 145 22.22 -14.44 9.44
CA PRO A 145 21.53 -13.86 8.28
C PRO A 145 20.54 -14.82 7.60
N THR A 146 19.43 -14.27 7.12
CA THR A 146 18.42 -15.00 6.35
C THR A 146 18.56 -14.66 4.86
N PRO A 147 17.99 -15.47 3.95
CA PRO A 147 17.94 -15.09 2.53
C PRO A 147 17.30 -13.71 2.31
N HIS A 148 16.29 -13.35 3.10
CA HIS A 148 15.68 -12.02 3.05
C HIS A 148 16.67 -10.93 3.46
N SER A 149 17.43 -11.11 4.55
CA SER A 149 18.41 -10.10 4.96
C SER A 149 19.54 -9.95 3.96
N GLN A 150 19.91 -11.01 3.24
CA GLN A 150 20.95 -10.95 2.21
C GLN A 150 20.47 -10.26 0.93
N VAL A 151 19.22 -10.49 0.52
CA VAL A 151 18.68 -9.95 -0.73
C VAL A 151 18.15 -8.54 -0.56
N LEU A 152 17.41 -8.24 0.52
CA LEU A 152 16.70 -6.97 0.68
C LEU A 152 17.61 -5.83 1.16
N LEU A 153 18.66 -6.13 1.93
CA LEU A 153 19.45 -5.12 2.64
C LEU A 153 20.66 -4.68 1.83
N ASN A 154 20.40 -3.93 0.76
CA ASN A 154 21.44 -3.31 -0.07
C ASN A 154 20.99 -1.93 -0.57
N GLN A 155 21.94 -1.11 -1.04
CA GLN A 155 21.67 0.27 -1.50
C GLN A 155 20.79 0.36 -2.75
N GLU A 156 20.74 -0.69 -3.56
CA GLU A 156 19.95 -0.70 -4.80
C GLU A 156 18.46 -0.87 -4.52
N ILE A 157 18.12 -1.58 -3.43
CA ILE A 157 16.74 -1.82 -2.98
C ILE A 157 16.32 -0.79 -1.92
N ILE A 158 17.18 -0.52 -0.93
CA ILE A 158 16.90 0.37 0.21
C ILE A 158 17.92 1.51 0.23
N PRO A 159 17.65 2.62 -0.47
CA PRO A 159 18.51 3.79 -0.43
C PRO A 159 18.67 4.34 0.99
N GLY A 160 19.90 4.52 1.43
CA GLY A 160 20.18 5.06 2.77
C GLY A 160 20.29 4.00 3.86
N ILE A 161 20.27 2.70 3.51
CA ILE A 161 20.68 1.65 4.45
C ILE A 161 22.12 1.89 4.94
N PRO A 162 22.47 1.64 6.21
CA PRO A 162 23.85 1.85 6.66
C PRO A 162 24.84 0.91 5.94
N THR A 163 25.94 1.46 5.42
CA THR A 163 27.03 0.67 4.80
C THR A 163 28.03 0.13 5.83
N SER A 164 28.07 0.72 7.01
CA SER A 164 28.85 0.26 8.16
C SER A 164 28.00 0.39 9.42
N PRO A 165 26.96 -0.46 9.58
CA PRO A 165 26.07 -0.42 10.73
C PRO A 165 26.81 -0.76 12.03
N GLU A 166 26.44 -0.08 13.11
CA GLU A 166 26.83 -0.46 14.46
C GLU A 166 26.03 -1.69 14.93
N ILE A 167 26.57 -2.44 15.90
CA ILE A 167 25.81 -3.54 16.53
C ILE A 167 24.52 -2.97 17.12
N ASN A 168 23.42 -3.68 16.91
CA ASN A 168 22.03 -3.29 17.24
C ASN A 168 21.41 -2.21 16.34
N ALA A 169 22.07 -1.74 15.29
CA ALA A 169 21.38 -0.99 14.25
C ALA A 169 20.24 -1.85 13.69
N GLY A 170 19.07 -1.25 13.46
CA GLY A 170 17.93 -1.96 12.88
C GLY A 170 17.42 -1.31 11.60
N VAL A 171 16.70 -2.08 10.80
CA VAL A 171 16.10 -1.66 9.53
C VAL A 171 14.77 -2.38 9.34
N GLU A 172 13.78 -1.63 8.88
CA GLU A 172 12.47 -2.12 8.49
C GLU A 172 12.31 -2.06 6.97
N VAL A 173 11.81 -3.15 6.39
CA VAL A 173 11.54 -3.25 4.94
C VAL A 173 10.20 -3.93 4.71
N SER A 174 9.36 -3.36 3.85
CA SER A 174 8.14 -4.02 3.35
C SER A 174 8.32 -4.45 1.89
N PRO A 175 8.62 -5.74 1.62
CA PRO A 175 8.72 -6.24 0.25
C PRO A 175 7.44 -6.01 -0.57
N ASP A 176 6.28 -6.16 0.07
CA ASP A 176 4.98 -6.01 -0.58
C ASP A 176 4.72 -4.54 -0.99
N ALA A 177 5.16 -3.58 -0.17
CA ALA A 177 5.09 -2.16 -0.51
C ALA A 177 6.01 -1.81 -1.67
N LEU A 178 7.22 -2.38 -1.71
CA LEU A 178 8.15 -2.21 -2.84
C LEU A 178 7.58 -2.82 -4.12
N GLN A 179 7.00 -4.02 -4.05
CA GLN A 179 6.36 -4.67 -5.20
C GLN A 179 5.17 -3.84 -5.72
N SER A 180 4.36 -3.30 -4.82
CA SER A 180 3.24 -2.43 -5.18
C SER A 180 3.74 -1.14 -5.86
N ALA A 181 4.80 -0.53 -5.34
CA ALA A 181 5.44 0.63 -5.95
C ALA A 181 6.01 0.32 -7.35
N GLN A 182 6.67 -0.83 -7.54
CA GLN A 182 7.13 -1.29 -8.84
C GLN A 182 5.99 -1.44 -9.84
N GLU A 183 4.89 -2.09 -9.46
CA GLU A 183 3.73 -2.27 -10.34
C GLU A 183 3.06 -0.93 -10.68
N ILE A 184 2.98 0.00 -9.72
CA ILE A 184 2.53 1.38 -9.96
C ILE A 184 3.44 2.04 -11.01
N GLY A 185 4.76 1.99 -10.82
CA GLY A 185 5.74 2.55 -11.74
C GLY A 185 5.60 2.01 -13.16
N ARG A 186 5.49 0.68 -13.29
CA ARG A 186 5.31 -0.03 -14.57
C ARG A 186 4.00 0.36 -15.26
N ARG A 187 2.92 0.55 -14.50
CA ARG A 187 1.64 1.00 -15.07
C ARG A 187 1.69 2.42 -15.58
N VAL A 188 2.33 3.33 -14.83
CA VAL A 188 2.51 4.72 -15.29
C VAL A 188 3.38 4.77 -16.53
N SER A 189 4.44 3.96 -16.65
CA SER A 189 5.30 3.96 -17.84
C SER A 189 4.57 3.45 -19.10
N ILE A 190 3.75 2.41 -18.97
CA ILE A 190 3.04 1.80 -20.11
C ILE A 190 1.80 2.59 -20.52
N SER A 191 0.95 2.97 -19.56
CA SER A 191 -0.33 3.64 -19.84
C SER A 191 -0.20 5.16 -19.97
N GLY A 192 0.90 5.73 -19.47
CA GLY A 192 0.94 7.14 -19.10
C GLY A 192 0.06 7.43 -17.89
N GLY A 193 0.13 8.67 -17.39
CA GLY A 193 -0.66 9.13 -16.25
C GLY A 193 0.20 9.49 -15.05
N ALA A 194 -0.31 9.25 -13.84
CA ALA A 194 0.39 9.59 -12.60
C ALA A 194 -0.14 8.77 -11.42
N ALA A 195 0.66 8.66 -10.36
CA ALA A 195 0.24 8.10 -9.08
C ALA A 195 0.43 9.14 -7.97
N LEU A 196 -0.49 9.16 -7.01
CA LEU A 196 -0.38 9.91 -5.76
C LEU A 196 -0.44 8.92 -4.60
N ILE A 197 0.68 8.82 -3.87
CA ILE A 197 0.84 7.97 -2.70
C ILE A 197 0.95 8.91 -1.48
N ILE A 198 0.09 8.71 -0.50
CA ILE A 198 0.05 9.49 0.74
C ILE A 198 0.00 8.50 1.89
N ASP A 199 1.02 8.58 2.75
CA ASP A 199 1.19 7.64 3.85
C ASP A 199 2.05 8.23 4.96
N TYR A 200 2.02 7.63 6.14
CA TYR A 200 2.90 8.04 7.25
C TYR A 200 4.28 7.43 7.09
N GLY A 201 5.31 8.26 7.03
CA GLY A 201 6.65 7.75 6.72
C GLY A 201 7.74 8.80 6.68
N ASN A 202 8.93 8.37 6.26
CA ASN A 202 10.13 9.19 6.15
C ASN A 202 10.85 8.91 4.81
N ASN A 203 11.82 9.75 4.47
CA ASN A 203 12.75 9.48 3.36
C ASN A 203 13.96 8.72 3.91
N GLY A 204 13.92 7.39 3.90
CA GLY A 204 14.95 6.50 4.44
C GLY A 204 14.37 5.44 5.39
N PRO A 205 15.15 4.38 5.70
CA PRO A 205 14.66 3.22 6.43
C PRO A 205 14.30 3.57 7.87
N SER A 206 13.19 3.00 8.35
CA SER A 206 12.80 3.03 9.78
C SER A 206 13.42 1.85 10.54
N VAL A 207 13.35 1.88 11.88
CA VAL A 207 14.00 0.88 12.76
C VAL A 207 13.00 0.11 13.62
N ASP A 208 12.05 0.82 14.23
CA ASP A 208 11.05 0.25 15.15
C ASP A 208 9.77 1.10 15.05
N SER A 209 9.21 1.18 13.85
CA SER A 209 8.02 2.01 13.58
C SER A 209 6.71 1.24 13.70
N ILE A 210 6.76 -0.09 13.79
CA ILE A 210 5.56 -0.92 13.91
C ILE A 210 4.79 -0.55 15.19
N GLN A 211 3.51 -0.24 15.03
CA GLN A 211 2.62 0.14 16.12
C GLN A 211 1.32 -0.65 16.05
N ALA A 212 0.84 -1.09 17.22
CA ALA A 212 -0.49 -1.64 17.37
C ALA A 212 -1.41 -0.61 18.02
N LEU A 213 -2.59 -0.41 17.42
CA LEU A 213 -3.61 0.52 17.88
C LEU A 213 -4.92 -0.22 18.18
N LYS A 214 -5.45 -0.04 19.39
CA LYS A 214 -6.76 -0.57 19.79
C LYS A 214 -7.58 0.57 20.40
N LYS A 215 -8.76 0.84 19.83
CA LYS A 215 -9.65 1.93 20.27
C LYS A 215 -8.92 3.28 20.42
N HIS A 216 -8.12 3.64 19.42
CA HIS A 216 -7.30 4.86 19.37
C HIS A 216 -6.23 4.99 20.47
N LYS A 217 -5.79 3.87 21.06
CA LYS A 217 -4.69 3.84 22.02
C LYS A 217 -3.61 2.87 21.54
N LYS A 218 -2.35 3.26 21.74
CA LYS A 218 -1.21 2.36 21.53
C LYS A 218 -1.30 1.21 22.52
N VAL A 219 -1.22 0.00 22.02
CA VAL A 219 -1.17 -1.24 22.79
C VAL A 219 0.11 -1.98 22.44
N HIS A 220 0.47 -2.97 23.25
CA HIS A 220 1.61 -3.82 22.92
C HIS A 220 1.30 -4.63 21.65
N ILE A 221 2.29 -4.85 20.77
CA ILE A 221 2.13 -5.56 19.49
C ILE A 221 1.57 -7.00 19.66
N PHE A 222 1.88 -7.64 20.79
CA PHE A 222 1.41 -8.98 21.13
C PHE A 222 0.19 -8.97 22.08
N GLU A 223 -0.43 -7.82 22.32
CA GLU A 223 -1.69 -7.73 23.05
C GLU A 223 -2.85 -8.11 22.13
N SER A 224 -3.50 -9.26 22.40
CA SER A 224 -4.64 -9.78 21.63
C SER A 224 -4.44 -9.70 20.10
N PRO A 225 -3.43 -10.40 19.52
CA PRO A 225 -3.17 -10.35 18.08
C PRO A 225 -4.43 -10.62 17.24
N GLY A 226 -4.67 -9.77 16.25
CA GLY A 226 -5.88 -9.79 15.41
C GLY A 226 -7.02 -8.88 15.91
N GLU A 227 -6.94 -8.32 17.13
CA GLU A 227 -7.93 -7.37 17.66
C GLU A 227 -7.45 -5.91 17.68
N SER A 228 -6.22 -5.66 17.24
CA SER A 228 -5.63 -4.33 17.08
C SER A 228 -5.27 -4.09 15.62
N ASP A 229 -5.35 -2.84 15.20
CA ASP A 229 -4.82 -2.40 13.92
C ASP A 229 -3.31 -2.28 14.01
N VAL A 230 -2.58 -2.68 12.97
CA VAL A 230 -1.11 -2.68 12.96
C VAL A 230 -0.63 -1.87 11.76
N THR A 231 0.18 -0.86 12.03
CA THR A 231 0.76 0.02 11.00
C THR A 231 2.26 0.15 11.19
N ALA A 232 2.96 0.55 10.13
CA ALA A 232 4.38 0.86 10.14
C ALA A 232 4.69 2.06 9.24
N HIS A 233 5.77 2.77 9.52
CA HIS A 233 6.19 3.90 8.69
C HIS A 233 6.68 3.42 7.31
N VAL A 234 6.28 4.17 6.29
CA VAL A 234 6.72 3.96 4.90
C VAL A 234 8.08 4.62 4.66
N ASP A 235 9.01 3.88 4.03
CA ASP A 235 10.25 4.45 3.50
C ASP A 235 10.01 4.99 2.08
N PHE A 236 9.73 6.28 1.97
CA PHE A 236 9.46 6.94 0.69
C PHE A 236 10.68 6.98 -0.25
N SER A 237 11.90 6.86 0.27
CA SER A 237 13.09 6.74 -0.58
C SER A 237 13.10 5.40 -1.32
N ALA A 238 12.80 4.32 -0.60
CA ALA A 238 12.70 2.98 -1.17
C ALA A 238 11.49 2.84 -2.11
N ILE A 239 10.31 3.38 -1.74
CA ILE A 239 9.13 3.43 -2.62
C ILE A 239 9.43 4.18 -3.92
N LYS A 240 10.10 5.33 -3.84
CA LYS A 240 10.50 6.10 -5.04
C LYS A 240 11.43 5.30 -5.94
N LYS A 241 12.47 4.67 -5.38
CA LYS A 241 13.41 3.84 -6.13
C LYS A 241 12.69 2.67 -6.81
N ALA A 242 11.87 1.93 -6.05
CA ALA A 242 11.08 0.81 -6.56
C ALA A 242 10.15 1.21 -7.71
N ALA A 243 9.45 2.34 -7.59
CA ALA A 243 8.59 2.85 -8.68
C ALA A 243 9.40 3.23 -9.93
N LEU A 244 10.58 3.84 -9.77
CA LEU A 244 11.47 4.14 -10.90
C LEU A 244 11.97 2.86 -11.57
N ASP A 245 12.37 1.85 -10.80
CA ASP A 245 12.82 0.57 -11.35
C ASP A 245 11.73 -0.12 -12.17
N GLY A 246 10.50 -0.16 -11.62
CA GLY A 246 9.35 -0.72 -12.32
C GLY A 246 9.00 0.03 -13.62
N SER A 247 9.34 1.32 -13.71
CA SER A 247 9.11 2.12 -14.93
C SER A 247 10.09 1.81 -16.07
N THR A 248 11.20 1.12 -15.80
CA THR A 248 12.25 0.78 -16.77
C THR A 248 12.15 -0.62 -17.37
N VAL A 249 11.14 -1.40 -16.98
CA VAL A 249 10.93 -2.76 -17.49
C VAL A 249 10.18 -2.67 -18.83
N ASP A 250 10.93 -2.82 -19.93
CA ASP A 250 10.42 -3.02 -21.31
C ASP A 250 9.80 -4.42 -21.50
#